data_AF-A0A2U1AQM0-F1
#
_entry.id   AF-A0A2U1AQM0-F1
#
_cell.length_a   1.000
_cell.length_b   1.000
_cell.length_c   1.000
_cell.angle_alpha   90.00
_cell.angle_beta   90.00
_cell.angle_gamma   90.00
#
_symmetry.space_group_name_H-M   'P 1'
#
loop_
_entity.id
_entity.type
_entity.pdbx_description
1 polymer ?
#
loop_
_entity_poly.entity_id
_entity_poly.type
_entity_poly.pdbx_seq_one_letter_code
_entity_poly.pdbx_strand_id
1 'polypeptide(L)'
;MVLPMSEIKLLSEWLNHDRPEIPWQTIDKLSAYWQQKRMVYPVGRERTTARCHCDMDHEEEVFYPQGKPVILCSYTGCTREVSTTELRDWHFDSSVFVRHLGELFQCKGTPEEIIGGNLWSLGMTAHRIGGIPRDVYFALNLGKDSFNIYERLPKDGTQAILISGSSQMQYSDHFKADHVFSISDILSFAGDRLELNIDAMNARLGLPVEKKKKPKNTTGSRANNVKKMLAEIIKEISGAYSHYCNQNYRDNGSQELYPRLTFEQLGERVGISKGTVSKIFSEEDENGDPAYKELHIMWEILGSKAQILKYGMTHLQNKQKGR
;
A
#
# COMPACT_ATOMS: atom_id res chain seq x y z
N MET A 1 -9.05 -39.78 -8.38
CA MET A 1 -9.70 -38.95 -9.42
C MET A 1 -9.17 -37.54 -9.26
N VAL A 2 -8.26 -37.12 -10.13
CA VAL A 2 -7.62 -35.79 -10.05
C VAL A 2 -8.56 -34.80 -10.71
N LEU A 3 -9.05 -33.80 -9.96
CA LEU A 3 -9.87 -32.73 -10.54
C LEU A 3 -9.04 -31.99 -11.61
N PRO A 4 -9.61 -31.61 -12.75
CA PRO A 4 -8.89 -30.84 -13.75
C PRO A 4 -8.38 -29.55 -13.13
N MET A 5 -7.09 -29.28 -13.32
CA MET A 5 -6.46 -28.06 -12.85
C MET A 5 -7.10 -26.85 -13.53
N SER A 6 -7.44 -25.81 -12.76
CA SER A 6 -8.04 -24.60 -13.32
C SER A 6 -7.06 -23.89 -14.26
N GLU A 7 -7.59 -23.23 -15.30
CA GLU A 7 -6.77 -22.52 -16.29
C GLU A 7 -5.90 -21.41 -15.68
N ILE A 8 -6.38 -20.78 -14.61
CA ILE A 8 -5.61 -19.78 -13.86
C ILE A 8 -4.43 -20.41 -13.14
N LYS A 9 -4.61 -21.62 -12.59
CA LYS A 9 -3.51 -22.35 -11.94
C LYS A 9 -2.48 -22.83 -12.97
N LEU A 10 -2.93 -23.28 -14.15
CA LEU A 10 -2.04 -23.58 -15.29
C LEU A 10 -1.18 -22.37 -15.69
N LEU A 11 -1.81 -21.20 -15.84
CA LEU A 11 -1.10 -19.95 -16.15
C LEU A 11 -0.11 -19.58 -15.03
N SER A 12 -0.54 -19.66 -13.78
CA SER A 12 0.28 -19.31 -12.62
C SER A 12 1.49 -20.24 -12.45
N GLU A 13 1.35 -21.53 -12.78
CA GLU A 13 2.46 -22.48 -12.80
C GLU A 13 3.45 -22.20 -13.94
N TRP A 14 2.97 -21.81 -15.13
CA TRP A 14 3.84 -21.39 -16.23
C TRP A 14 4.65 -20.14 -15.88
N LEU A 15 4.02 -19.16 -15.21
CA LEU A 15 4.64 -17.91 -14.75
C LEU A 15 5.74 -18.10 -13.68
N ASN A 16 5.92 -19.31 -13.14
CA ASN A 16 7.08 -19.61 -12.27
C ASN A 16 8.41 -19.57 -13.02
N HIS A 17 8.39 -19.68 -14.35
CA HIS A 17 9.58 -19.77 -15.17
C HIS A 17 9.77 -18.49 -15.98
N ASP A 18 11.00 -17.99 -16.04
CA ASP A 18 11.38 -16.90 -16.96
C ASP A 18 11.48 -17.45 -18.38
N ARG A 19 10.32 -17.66 -19.00
CA ARG A 19 10.20 -18.12 -20.39
C ARG A 19 9.58 -17.01 -21.22
N PRO A 20 10.13 -16.71 -22.41
CA PRO A 20 9.54 -15.74 -23.31
C PRO A 20 8.21 -16.23 -23.89
N GLU A 21 7.99 -17.55 -23.95
CA GLU A 21 6.90 -18.18 -24.71
C GLU A 21 6.05 -19.13 -23.86
N ILE A 22 4.75 -19.11 -24.12
CA ILE A 22 3.77 -20.04 -23.58
C ILE A 22 3.75 -21.30 -24.48
N PRO A 23 3.95 -22.51 -23.94
CA PRO A 23 3.79 -23.73 -24.71
C PRO A 23 2.37 -23.87 -25.25
N TRP A 24 2.22 -24.29 -26.50
CA TRP A 24 0.91 -24.46 -27.13
C TRP A 24 -0.01 -25.42 -26.36
N GLN A 25 0.55 -26.43 -25.68
CA GLN A 25 -0.24 -27.35 -24.85
C GLN A 25 -0.91 -26.66 -23.66
N THR A 26 -0.35 -25.54 -23.20
CA THR A 26 -0.98 -24.68 -22.19
C THR A 26 -2.09 -23.87 -22.85
N ILE A 27 -1.85 -23.33 -24.05
CA ILE A 27 -2.81 -22.52 -24.82
C ILE A 27 -4.10 -23.29 -25.11
N ASP A 28 -4.00 -24.55 -25.54
CA ASP A 28 -5.17 -25.39 -25.85
C ASP A 28 -6.06 -25.68 -24.61
N LYS A 29 -5.54 -25.41 -23.41
CA LYS A 29 -6.27 -25.56 -22.14
C LYS A 29 -6.81 -24.23 -21.61
N LEU A 30 -6.44 -23.10 -22.21
CA LEU A 30 -6.96 -21.80 -21.85
C LEU A 30 -8.26 -21.53 -22.60
N SER A 31 -9.25 -20.96 -21.92
CA SER A 31 -10.45 -20.46 -22.57
C SER A 31 -10.15 -19.38 -23.61
N ALA A 32 -11.07 -19.18 -24.57
CA ALA A 32 -10.95 -18.13 -25.58
C ALA A 32 -10.88 -16.72 -24.99
N TYR A 33 -11.27 -16.53 -23.71
CA TYR A 33 -11.22 -15.27 -22.99
C TYR A 33 -9.83 -14.61 -23.08
N TRP A 34 -8.76 -15.36 -22.83
CA TRP A 34 -7.39 -14.84 -22.81
C TRP A 34 -6.96 -14.25 -24.17
N GLN A 35 -7.38 -14.90 -25.26
CA GLN A 35 -7.09 -14.45 -26.62
C GLN A 35 -7.96 -13.26 -27.02
N GLN A 36 -9.26 -13.30 -26.70
CA GLN A 36 -10.19 -12.20 -26.97
C GLN A 36 -9.77 -10.92 -26.24
N LYS A 37 -9.26 -11.04 -25.02
CA LYS A 37 -8.70 -9.92 -24.24
C LYS A 37 -7.29 -9.53 -24.66
N ARG A 38 -6.67 -10.23 -25.60
CA ARG A 38 -5.28 -10.03 -26.06
C ARG A 38 -4.24 -10.13 -24.94
N MET A 39 -4.55 -10.88 -23.88
CA MET A 39 -3.56 -11.24 -22.84
C MET A 39 -2.63 -12.33 -23.34
N VAL A 40 -3.14 -13.18 -24.23
CA VAL A 40 -2.38 -14.26 -24.85
C VAL A 40 -2.58 -14.14 -26.36
N TYR A 41 -1.48 -14.14 -27.11
CA TYR A 41 -1.53 -13.95 -28.56
C TYR A 41 -0.40 -14.69 -29.26
N PRO A 42 -0.62 -15.15 -30.51
CA PRO A 42 0.43 -15.76 -31.29
C PRO A 42 1.42 -14.71 -31.79
N VAL A 43 2.70 -15.05 -31.80
CA VAL A 43 3.80 -14.20 -32.25
C VAL A 43 4.41 -14.75 -33.53
N GLY A 44 4.62 -13.85 -34.51
CA GLY A 44 5.51 -14.11 -35.63
C GLY A 44 5.07 -15.22 -36.59
N ARG A 45 6.09 -15.78 -37.26
CA ARG A 45 6.01 -16.69 -38.41
C ARG A 45 5.62 -18.09 -37.94
N GLU A 46 4.78 -18.77 -38.71
CA GLU A 46 4.43 -20.17 -38.43
C GLU A 46 5.68 -21.06 -38.52
N ARG A 47 5.84 -21.93 -37.52
CA ARG A 47 6.89 -22.95 -37.50
C ARG A 47 6.68 -23.89 -38.69
N THR A 48 7.80 -24.25 -39.33
CA THR A 48 7.80 -25.21 -40.45
C THR A 48 8.07 -26.64 -39.99
N THR A 49 8.30 -26.85 -38.69
CA THR A 49 8.53 -28.15 -38.08
C THR A 49 7.61 -28.35 -36.87
N ALA A 50 7.30 -29.62 -36.56
CA ALA A 50 6.55 -30.00 -35.37
C ALA A 50 7.09 -31.30 -34.76
N ARG A 51 6.93 -31.45 -33.43
CA ARG A 51 7.47 -32.60 -32.69
C ARG A 51 6.67 -33.87 -32.99
N CYS A 52 7.36 -34.97 -33.20
CA CYS A 52 6.74 -36.29 -33.36
C CYS A 52 6.32 -36.87 -32.01
N HIS A 53 5.27 -37.71 -32.00
CA HIS A 53 4.80 -38.43 -30.81
C HIS A 53 5.42 -39.83 -30.64
N CYS A 54 6.37 -40.22 -31.48
CA CYS A 54 7.10 -41.47 -31.27
C CYS A 54 8.13 -41.34 -30.13
N ASP A 55 8.64 -42.46 -29.65
CA ASP A 55 9.61 -42.53 -28.54
C ASP A 55 10.98 -41.90 -28.86
N MET A 56 11.22 -41.48 -30.10
CA MET A 56 12.51 -40.94 -30.57
C MET A 56 12.67 -39.42 -30.39
N ASP A 57 11.63 -38.73 -29.92
CA ASP A 57 11.69 -37.33 -29.54
C ASP A 57 12.30 -36.34 -30.57
N HIS A 58 11.95 -36.49 -31.86
CA HIS A 58 12.43 -35.65 -32.95
C HIS A 58 11.36 -34.70 -33.50
N GLU A 59 11.77 -33.77 -34.37
CA GLU A 59 10.88 -32.90 -35.15
C GLU A 59 10.84 -33.32 -36.61
N GLU A 60 9.71 -33.10 -37.27
CA GLU A 60 9.50 -33.36 -38.69
C GLU A 60 9.00 -32.10 -39.41
N GLU A 61 9.28 -32.00 -40.70
CA GLU A 61 8.75 -30.91 -41.54
C GLU A 61 7.23 -31.00 -41.71
N VAL A 62 6.58 -29.85 -41.63
CA VAL A 62 5.14 -29.70 -41.79
C VAL A 62 4.81 -29.50 -43.26
N PHE A 63 3.94 -30.36 -43.79
CA PHE A 63 3.39 -30.22 -45.15
C PHE A 63 1.87 -30.10 -45.09
N TYR A 64 1.26 -29.65 -46.20
CA TYR A 64 -0.15 -29.21 -46.22
C TYR A 64 -1.02 -30.02 -47.20
N PRO A 65 -1.22 -31.34 -46.98
CA PRO A 65 -2.12 -32.12 -47.82
C PRO A 65 -3.53 -31.54 -47.71
N GLN A 66 -4.11 -31.14 -48.84
CA GLN A 66 -5.45 -30.53 -48.90
C GLN A 66 -5.62 -29.31 -47.97
N GLY A 67 -4.54 -28.58 -47.71
CA GLY A 67 -4.54 -27.36 -46.88
C GLY A 67 -4.50 -27.61 -45.37
N LYS A 68 -4.37 -28.87 -44.91
CA LYS A 68 -4.23 -29.19 -43.49
C LYS A 68 -2.77 -29.43 -43.10
N PRO A 69 -2.23 -28.83 -42.03
CA PRO A 69 -0.87 -29.10 -41.57
C PRO A 69 -0.72 -30.53 -41.02
N VAL A 70 0.24 -31.27 -41.57
CA VAL A 70 0.53 -32.68 -41.24
C VAL A 70 2.04 -32.89 -41.16
N ILE A 71 2.47 -33.79 -40.26
CA ILE A 71 3.82 -34.37 -40.26
C ILE A 71 3.78 -35.87 -40.56
N LEU A 72 4.87 -36.40 -41.12
CA LEU A 72 5.09 -37.81 -41.40
C LEU A 72 6.34 -38.24 -40.63
N CYS A 73 6.19 -39.16 -39.68
CA CYS A 73 7.33 -39.65 -38.92
C CYS A 73 8.24 -40.51 -39.80
N SER A 74 9.50 -40.11 -39.93
CA SER A 74 10.55 -40.83 -40.66
C SER A 74 10.87 -42.22 -40.10
N TYR A 75 10.58 -42.46 -38.82
CA TYR A 75 10.87 -43.73 -38.14
C TYR A 75 9.71 -44.73 -38.19
N THR A 76 8.48 -44.27 -37.95
CA THR A 76 7.31 -45.16 -37.87
C THR A 76 6.47 -45.16 -39.14
N GLY A 77 6.66 -44.17 -40.03
CA GLY A 77 5.82 -43.95 -41.21
C GLY A 77 4.40 -43.44 -40.89
N CYS A 78 4.09 -43.18 -39.62
CA CYS A 78 2.78 -42.69 -39.22
C CYS A 78 2.64 -41.19 -39.52
N THR A 79 1.46 -40.78 -39.98
CA THR A 79 1.10 -39.38 -40.16
C THR A 79 0.37 -38.83 -38.94
N ARG A 80 0.58 -37.54 -38.63
CA ARG A 80 -0.12 -36.83 -37.56
C ARG A 80 -0.55 -35.45 -38.06
N GLU A 81 -1.82 -35.12 -37.86
CA GLU A 81 -2.33 -33.75 -38.03
C GLU A 81 -1.80 -32.86 -36.90
N VAL A 82 -1.26 -31.71 -37.26
CA VAL A 82 -0.67 -30.73 -36.34
C VAL A 82 -1.65 -29.58 -36.16
N SER A 83 -1.89 -29.10 -34.94
CA SER A 83 -2.80 -27.97 -34.77
C SER A 83 -2.14 -26.66 -35.22
N THR A 84 -2.91 -25.70 -35.72
CA THR A 84 -2.38 -24.35 -36.01
C THR A 84 -1.87 -23.64 -34.76
N THR A 85 -2.39 -24.01 -33.58
CA THR A 85 -1.91 -23.53 -32.28
C THR A 85 -0.48 -24.03 -32.00
N GLU A 86 -0.19 -25.29 -32.33
CA GLU A 86 1.13 -25.91 -32.16
C GLU A 86 2.22 -25.28 -33.05
N LEU A 87 1.83 -24.82 -34.24
CA LEU A 87 2.75 -24.20 -35.19
C LEU A 87 3.10 -22.74 -34.88
N ARG A 88 2.67 -22.21 -33.74
CA ARG A 88 2.90 -20.80 -33.39
C ARG A 88 3.54 -20.68 -32.02
N ASP A 89 4.40 -19.68 -31.90
CA ASP A 89 4.88 -19.23 -30.61
C ASP A 89 3.82 -18.32 -29.98
N TRP A 90 3.62 -18.42 -28.68
CA TRP A 90 2.59 -17.67 -27.97
C TRP A 90 3.22 -16.81 -26.90
N HIS A 91 2.76 -15.56 -26.79
CA HIS A 91 3.23 -14.62 -25.77
C HIS A 91 2.12 -14.25 -24.81
N PHE A 92 2.53 -13.95 -23.57
CA PHE A 92 1.69 -13.38 -22.53
C PHE A 92 1.96 -11.88 -22.42
N ASP A 93 0.95 -11.04 -22.66
CA ASP A 93 1.02 -9.60 -22.45
C ASP A 93 0.69 -9.25 -21.00
N SER A 94 1.73 -9.14 -20.16
CA SER A 94 1.59 -8.74 -18.76
C SER A 94 1.00 -7.33 -18.62
N SER A 95 1.25 -6.42 -19.55
CA SER A 95 0.71 -5.05 -19.50
C SER A 95 -0.80 -5.01 -19.76
N VAL A 96 -1.31 -5.85 -20.68
CA VAL A 96 -2.75 -6.04 -20.88
C VAL A 96 -3.38 -6.71 -19.65
N PHE A 97 -2.74 -7.74 -19.11
CA PHE A 97 -3.22 -8.45 -17.93
C PHE A 97 -3.32 -7.53 -16.71
N VAL A 98 -2.28 -6.74 -16.43
CA VAL A 98 -2.23 -5.80 -15.30
C VAL A 98 -3.33 -4.74 -15.39
N ARG A 99 -3.66 -4.25 -16.59
CA ARG A 99 -4.80 -3.34 -16.78
C ARG A 99 -6.12 -3.99 -16.43
N HIS A 100 -6.35 -5.22 -16.89
CA HIS A 100 -7.57 -5.97 -16.52
C HIS A 100 -7.61 -6.26 -15.02
N LEU A 101 -6.48 -6.58 -14.41
CA LEU A 101 -6.40 -6.78 -12.97
C LEU A 101 -6.75 -5.49 -12.21
N GLY A 102 -6.21 -4.34 -12.65
CA GLY A 102 -6.58 -3.03 -12.11
C GLY A 102 -8.08 -2.72 -12.23
N GLU A 103 -8.70 -3.08 -13.35
CA GLU A 103 -10.16 -2.96 -13.54
C GLU A 103 -10.95 -3.86 -12.59
N LEU A 104 -10.53 -5.12 -12.42
CA LEU A 104 -11.16 -6.06 -11.48
C LEU A 104 -11.09 -5.54 -10.04
N PHE A 105 -9.93 -5.02 -9.63
CA PHE A 105 -9.73 -4.38 -8.33
C PHE A 105 -10.36 -2.98 -8.24
N GLN A 106 -10.89 -2.45 -9.34
CA GLN A 106 -11.42 -1.09 -9.45
C GLN A 106 -10.43 -0.06 -8.91
N CYS A 107 -9.16 -0.21 -9.26
CA CYS A 107 -8.12 0.69 -8.83
C CYS A 107 -8.28 2.08 -9.46
N LYS A 108 -7.90 3.11 -8.70
CA LYS A 108 -7.86 4.48 -9.20
C LYS A 108 -6.57 4.73 -9.96
N GLY A 109 -6.70 5.28 -11.16
CA GLY A 109 -5.57 5.63 -12.03
C GLY A 109 -5.27 4.55 -13.06
N THR A 110 -4.13 4.68 -13.72
CA THR A 110 -3.61 3.70 -14.69
C THR A 110 -2.44 2.95 -14.08
N PRO A 111 -2.30 1.63 -14.32
CA PRO A 111 -1.16 0.90 -13.81
C PRO A 111 0.17 1.49 -14.28
N GLU A 112 1.14 1.56 -13.37
CA GLU A 112 2.48 2.08 -13.59
C GLU A 112 3.50 0.95 -13.39
N GLU A 113 4.40 0.80 -14.36
CA GLU A 113 5.49 -0.17 -14.30
C GLU A 113 6.65 0.37 -13.45
N ILE A 114 6.98 -0.33 -12.37
CA ILE A 114 8.05 0.03 -11.42
C ILE A 114 9.35 -0.72 -11.76
N ILE A 115 9.22 -2.00 -12.11
CA ILE A 115 10.32 -2.85 -12.59
C ILE A 115 9.86 -3.41 -13.93
N GLY A 116 10.59 -3.09 -14.99
CA GLY A 116 10.28 -3.50 -16.36
C GLY A 116 9.98 -5.00 -16.47
N GLY A 117 8.81 -5.32 -16.99
CA GLY A 117 8.33 -6.68 -17.22
C GLY A 117 8.04 -7.49 -15.95
N ASN A 118 8.16 -6.93 -14.74
CA ASN A 118 8.02 -7.72 -13.52
C ASN A 118 7.19 -7.09 -12.39
N LEU A 119 7.26 -5.78 -12.12
CA LEU A 119 6.51 -5.15 -11.01
C LEU A 119 5.72 -3.93 -11.48
N TRP A 120 4.44 -3.89 -11.11
CA TRP A 120 3.54 -2.78 -11.39
C TRP A 120 2.83 -2.31 -10.12
N SER A 121 2.59 -1.00 -10.02
CA SER A 121 1.56 -0.44 -9.14
C SER A 121 0.28 -0.30 -9.92
N LEU A 122 -0.81 -0.88 -9.42
CA LEU A 122 -2.13 -0.78 -10.03
C LEU A 122 -2.92 0.42 -9.49
N GLY A 123 -2.45 1.02 -8.39
CA GLY A 123 -3.11 2.10 -7.68
C GLY A 123 -3.97 1.61 -6.51
N MET A 124 -4.73 2.54 -5.94
CA MET A 124 -5.55 2.29 -4.75
C MET A 124 -6.94 1.79 -5.12
N THR A 125 -7.42 0.73 -4.45
CA THR A 125 -8.76 0.18 -4.67
C THR A 125 -9.86 1.18 -4.32
N ALA A 126 -10.91 1.24 -5.14
CA ALA A 126 -12.10 2.04 -4.82
C ALA A 126 -12.95 1.41 -3.70
N HIS A 127 -13.03 0.08 -3.67
CA HIS A 127 -13.72 -0.68 -2.64
C HIS A 127 -12.76 -1.16 -1.54
N ARG A 128 -13.32 -1.60 -0.40
CA ARG A 128 -12.54 -2.01 0.77
C ARG A 128 -12.20 -3.50 0.70
N ILE A 129 -10.92 -3.83 0.85
CA ILE A 129 -10.40 -5.19 0.94
C ILE A 129 -9.66 -5.33 2.29
N GLY A 130 -10.07 -6.30 3.10
CA GLY A 130 -9.68 -6.39 4.51
C GLY A 130 -10.09 -5.15 5.31
N GLY A 131 -11.27 -4.58 5.00
CA GLY A 131 -11.88 -3.46 5.72
C GLY A 131 -11.36 -2.06 5.41
N ILE A 132 -10.33 -1.91 4.55
CA ILE A 132 -9.76 -0.62 4.13
C ILE A 132 -9.51 -0.57 2.62
N PRO A 133 -9.41 0.62 2.00
CA PRO A 133 -8.79 0.75 0.67
C PRO A 133 -7.35 0.25 0.71
N ARG A 134 -6.91 -0.44 -0.35
CA ARG A 134 -5.58 -1.02 -0.45
C ARG A 134 -4.82 -0.47 -1.65
N ASP A 135 -3.53 -0.25 -1.49
CA ASP A 135 -2.64 -0.04 -2.64
C ASP A 135 -2.28 -1.41 -3.22
N VAL A 136 -2.58 -1.62 -4.50
CA VAL A 136 -2.40 -2.92 -5.14
C VAL A 136 -1.13 -2.90 -5.98
N TYR A 137 -0.27 -3.90 -5.75
CA TYR A 137 0.91 -4.16 -6.55
C TYR A 137 0.77 -5.53 -7.21
N PHE A 138 1.26 -5.65 -8.43
CA PHE A 138 1.35 -6.93 -9.14
C PHE A 138 2.79 -7.22 -9.48
N ALA A 139 3.25 -8.41 -9.11
CA ALA A 139 4.51 -8.99 -9.55
C ALA A 139 4.23 -10.15 -10.49
N LEU A 140 4.88 -10.19 -11.66
CA LEU A 140 4.73 -11.30 -12.60
C LEU A 140 5.29 -12.60 -11.99
N ASN A 141 6.48 -12.50 -11.40
CA ASN A 141 7.18 -13.60 -10.77
C ASN A 141 7.79 -13.18 -9.41
N LEU A 142 7.40 -13.86 -8.33
CA LEU A 142 7.97 -13.71 -6.97
C LEU A 142 8.94 -14.84 -6.59
N GLY A 143 9.60 -15.44 -7.58
CA GLY A 143 10.61 -16.48 -7.40
C GLY A 143 11.99 -15.95 -6.99
N LYS A 144 13.03 -16.36 -7.73
CA LYS A 144 14.40 -15.87 -7.54
C LYS A 144 14.44 -14.37 -7.87
N ASP A 145 15.15 -13.57 -7.07
CA ASP A 145 15.22 -12.09 -7.16
C ASP A 145 14.03 -11.30 -6.62
N SER A 146 13.15 -11.93 -5.83
CA SER A 146 12.07 -11.27 -5.11
C SER A 146 12.53 -10.12 -4.19
N PHE A 147 13.79 -10.10 -3.76
CA PHE A 147 14.35 -9.06 -2.88
C PHE A 147 14.24 -7.66 -3.51
N ASN A 148 14.52 -7.52 -4.81
CA ASN A 148 14.41 -6.25 -5.54
C ASN A 148 12.94 -5.77 -5.59
N ILE A 149 11.97 -6.69 -5.62
CA ILE A 149 10.54 -6.34 -5.57
C ILE A 149 10.20 -5.76 -4.20
N TYR A 150 10.55 -6.46 -3.12
CA TYR A 150 10.19 -6.03 -1.77
C TYR A 150 10.84 -4.69 -1.37
N GLU A 151 12.04 -4.38 -1.88
CA GLU A 151 12.69 -3.08 -1.67
C GLU A 151 11.93 -1.90 -2.30
N ARG A 152 11.15 -2.14 -3.36
CA ARG A 152 10.34 -1.12 -4.05
C ARG A 152 8.95 -0.95 -3.45
N LEU A 153 8.53 -1.84 -2.54
CA LEU A 153 7.22 -1.77 -1.90
C LEU A 153 7.23 -0.82 -0.68
N PRO A 154 6.05 -0.28 -0.29
CA PRO A 154 5.93 0.53 0.93
C PRO A 154 6.37 -0.24 2.18
N LYS A 155 7.26 0.38 2.97
CA LYS A 155 7.85 -0.24 4.18
C LYS A 155 6.83 -0.54 5.28
N ASP A 156 5.73 0.21 5.34
CA ASP A 156 4.73 0.00 6.37
C ASP A 156 3.78 -1.16 6.05
N GLY A 157 3.77 -1.68 4.81
CA GLY A 157 3.13 -2.93 4.33
C GLY A 157 1.65 -3.11 4.63
N THR A 158 1.04 -2.22 5.42
CA THR A 158 -0.23 -2.45 6.11
C THR A 158 -1.40 -2.02 5.23
N GLN A 159 -1.19 -1.08 4.31
CA GLN A 159 -2.18 -0.67 3.32
C GLN A 159 -1.92 -1.29 1.94
N ALA A 160 -0.73 -1.83 1.70
CA ALA A 160 -0.39 -2.48 0.45
C ALA A 160 -0.79 -3.96 0.45
N ILE A 161 -1.18 -4.47 -0.72
CA ILE A 161 -1.26 -5.89 -1.03
C ILE A 161 -0.42 -6.18 -2.28
N LEU A 162 0.19 -7.35 -2.31
CA LEU A 162 1.02 -7.80 -3.42
C LEU A 162 0.38 -9.03 -4.06
N ILE A 163 0.12 -8.95 -5.36
CA ILE A 163 -0.43 -10.04 -6.16
C ILE A 163 0.69 -10.64 -7.00
N SER A 164 0.89 -11.95 -6.91
CA SER A 164 1.86 -12.72 -7.68
C SER A 164 1.17 -13.41 -8.85
N GLY A 165 1.72 -13.25 -10.05
CA GLY A 165 1.36 -14.07 -11.20
C GLY A 165 1.80 -15.53 -11.01
N SER A 166 2.97 -15.74 -10.40
CA SER A 166 3.56 -17.05 -10.15
C SER A 166 2.98 -17.73 -8.91
N SER A 167 2.83 -19.06 -8.96
CA SER A 167 2.37 -19.86 -7.82
C SER A 167 3.49 -20.13 -6.80
N GLN A 168 4.74 -20.07 -7.23
CA GLN A 168 5.91 -20.06 -6.35
C GLN A 168 6.18 -18.63 -5.89
N MET A 169 6.17 -18.44 -4.57
CA MET A 169 6.35 -17.15 -3.92
C MET A 169 7.41 -17.27 -2.83
N GLN A 170 8.38 -16.36 -2.85
CA GLN A 170 9.30 -16.14 -1.73
C GLN A 170 8.84 -14.91 -0.94
N TYR A 171 8.78 -15.04 0.38
CA TYR A 171 8.30 -13.98 1.27
C TYR A 171 9.47 -13.20 1.87
N SER A 172 9.26 -11.90 2.10
CA SER A 172 10.18 -11.06 2.86
C SER A 172 9.66 -10.84 4.28
N ASP A 173 10.55 -10.72 5.25
CA ASP A 173 10.20 -10.39 6.65
C ASP A 173 9.53 -9.01 6.78
N HIS A 174 9.77 -8.09 5.83
CA HIS A 174 9.26 -6.73 5.88
C HIS A 174 7.86 -6.58 5.27
N PHE A 175 7.40 -7.53 4.46
CA PHE A 175 6.08 -7.51 3.85
C PHE A 175 5.31 -8.76 4.26
N LYS A 176 4.26 -8.57 5.05
CA LYS A 176 3.59 -9.69 5.71
C LYS A 176 3.00 -10.67 4.70
N ALA A 177 3.20 -11.96 4.93
CA ALA A 177 2.76 -13.02 4.02
C ALA A 177 1.23 -13.09 3.83
N ASP A 178 0.43 -12.60 4.79
CA ASP A 178 -1.03 -12.48 4.68
C ASP A 178 -1.47 -11.39 3.69
N HIS A 179 -0.58 -10.48 3.31
CA HIS A 179 -0.82 -9.44 2.30
C HIS A 179 -0.33 -9.84 0.89
N VAL A 180 0.25 -11.03 0.73
CA VAL A 180 0.73 -11.55 -0.55
C VAL A 180 -0.22 -12.64 -1.05
N PHE A 181 -0.65 -12.54 -2.31
CA PHE A 181 -1.65 -13.44 -2.91
C PHE A 181 -1.15 -13.97 -4.24
N SER A 182 -1.39 -15.25 -4.54
CA SER A 182 -1.25 -15.76 -5.91
C SER A 182 -2.52 -15.45 -6.71
N ILE A 183 -2.39 -15.18 -8.01
CA ILE A 183 -3.53 -15.09 -8.93
C ILE A 183 -4.37 -16.38 -8.91
N SER A 184 -3.76 -17.54 -8.67
CA SER A 184 -4.46 -18.84 -8.57
C SER A 184 -5.42 -18.91 -7.39
N ASP A 185 -5.18 -18.10 -6.35
CA ASP A 185 -5.93 -18.15 -5.10
C ASP A 185 -7.08 -17.13 -5.07
N ILE A 186 -6.96 -16.07 -5.87
CA ILE A 186 -7.87 -14.92 -5.83
C ILE A 186 -8.65 -14.72 -7.12
N LEU A 187 -8.28 -15.39 -8.22
CA LEU A 187 -9.02 -15.31 -9.48
C LEU A 187 -9.76 -16.61 -9.74
N SER A 188 -10.95 -16.49 -10.31
CA SER A 188 -11.75 -17.62 -10.79
C SER A 188 -12.58 -17.22 -12.00
N PHE A 189 -13.10 -18.20 -12.73
CA PHE A 189 -14.05 -17.94 -13.82
C PHE A 189 -15.47 -18.19 -13.35
N ALA A 190 -16.34 -17.20 -13.54
CA ALA A 190 -17.78 -17.34 -13.48
C ALA A 190 -18.34 -17.27 -14.91
N GLY A 191 -18.47 -18.44 -15.53
CA GLY A 191 -18.79 -18.52 -16.97
C GLY A 191 -17.62 -18.01 -17.82
N ASP A 192 -17.87 -16.99 -18.64
CA ASP A 192 -16.89 -16.37 -19.55
C ASP A 192 -16.18 -15.15 -18.94
N ARG A 193 -16.38 -14.89 -17.63
CA ARG A 193 -15.83 -13.73 -16.94
C ARG A 193 -14.85 -14.14 -15.87
N LEU A 194 -13.72 -13.43 -15.84
CA LEU A 194 -12.74 -13.50 -14.78
C LEU A 194 -13.24 -12.67 -13.58
N GLU A 195 -13.26 -13.27 -12.40
CA GLU A 195 -13.74 -12.65 -11.17
C GLU A 195 -12.72 -12.76 -10.04
N LEU A 196 -12.72 -11.74 -9.16
CA LEU A 196 -11.94 -11.73 -7.93
C LEU A 196 -12.70 -12.39 -6.79
N ASN A 197 -12.05 -13.31 -6.10
CA ASN A 197 -12.51 -13.88 -4.84
C ASN A 197 -12.17 -12.94 -3.68
N ILE A 198 -12.90 -11.83 -3.59
CA ILE A 198 -12.74 -10.80 -2.55
C ILE A 198 -12.95 -11.40 -1.15
N ASP A 199 -13.85 -12.38 -1.01
CA ASP A 199 -14.14 -13.02 0.27
C ASP A 199 -12.96 -13.82 0.80
N ALA A 200 -12.26 -14.58 -0.07
CA ALA A 200 -11.04 -15.27 0.30
C ALA A 200 -9.92 -14.29 0.70
N MET A 201 -9.79 -13.17 -0.02
CA MET A 201 -8.84 -12.12 0.32
C MET A 201 -9.15 -11.49 1.69
N ASN A 202 -10.41 -11.16 1.94
CA ASN A 202 -10.88 -10.62 3.22
C ASN A 202 -10.65 -11.59 4.38
N ALA A 203 -10.88 -12.89 4.17
CA ALA A 203 -10.64 -13.91 5.17
C ALA A 203 -9.15 -13.99 5.55
N ARG A 204 -8.24 -13.91 4.57
CA ARG A 204 -6.79 -14.01 4.78
C ARG A 204 -6.17 -12.76 5.40
N LEU A 205 -6.61 -11.57 4.99
CA LEU A 205 -6.19 -10.30 5.63
C LEU A 205 -6.72 -10.16 7.06
N GLY A 206 -7.60 -11.07 7.47
CA GLY A 206 -8.39 -11.00 8.67
C GLY A 206 -9.56 -10.05 8.52
N LEU A 207 -10.54 -10.20 9.42
CA LEU A 207 -11.40 -9.06 9.78
C LEU A 207 -10.48 -7.86 10.00
N PRO A 208 -10.91 -6.64 9.63
CA PRO A 208 -10.12 -5.47 9.93
C PRO A 208 -9.64 -5.67 11.35
N VAL A 209 -8.33 -5.59 11.58
CA VAL A 209 -7.87 -5.21 12.90
C VAL A 209 -8.79 -4.03 13.17
N GLU A 210 -9.80 -4.23 14.04
CA GLU A 210 -10.48 -3.11 14.65
C GLU A 210 -9.27 -2.36 15.13
N LYS A 211 -8.90 -1.27 14.43
CA LYS A 211 -7.80 -0.42 14.84
C LYS A 211 -8.25 -0.08 16.23
N LYS A 212 -7.83 -0.78 17.31
CA LYS A 212 -8.53 -0.84 18.61
C LYS A 212 -9.35 0.42 18.80
N LYS A 213 -10.63 0.47 18.36
CA LYS A 213 -11.26 1.70 17.80
C LYS A 213 -10.41 2.93 18.06
N LYS A 214 -9.35 3.25 17.28
CA LYS A 214 -8.18 4.10 17.70
C LYS A 214 -8.64 4.97 18.87
N PRO A 215 -8.45 4.56 20.16
CA PRO A 215 -9.38 4.83 21.26
C PRO A 215 -9.81 6.25 21.07
N LYS A 216 -11.09 6.48 20.69
CA LYS A 216 -11.64 7.76 20.21
C LYS A 216 -10.78 8.84 20.84
N ASN A 217 -9.85 9.44 20.09
CA ASN A 217 -8.60 10.00 20.64
C ASN A 217 -8.90 11.26 21.48
N THR A 218 -9.59 11.10 22.59
CA THR A 218 -10.00 12.14 23.53
C THR A 218 -8.98 12.27 24.63
N THR A 219 -8.13 11.25 24.86
CA THR A 219 -7.08 11.33 25.90
C THR A 219 -5.70 11.60 25.29
N GLY A 220 -5.31 10.92 24.21
CA GLY A 220 -4.00 11.12 23.56
C GLY A 220 -3.87 12.44 22.78
N SER A 221 -4.93 12.88 22.10
CA SER A 221 -4.96 14.22 21.49
C SER A 221 -5.01 15.31 22.56
N ARG A 222 -5.67 15.05 23.70
CA ARG A 222 -5.89 16.06 24.74
C ARG A 222 -4.66 16.24 25.61
N ALA A 223 -3.98 15.17 26.03
CA ALA A 223 -2.67 15.26 26.67
C ALA A 223 -1.64 15.97 25.78
N ASN A 224 -1.65 15.69 24.47
CA ASN A 224 -0.80 16.41 23.52
C ASN A 224 -1.19 17.89 23.37
N ASN A 225 -2.49 18.20 23.32
CA ASN A 225 -2.97 19.58 23.30
C ASN A 225 -2.61 20.33 24.58
N VAL A 226 -2.74 19.70 25.76
CA VAL A 226 -2.31 20.24 27.06
C VAL A 226 -0.81 20.53 27.04
N LYS A 227 0.02 19.60 26.57
CA LYS A 227 1.47 19.79 26.44
C LYS A 227 1.82 20.96 25.51
N LYS A 228 1.15 21.07 24.36
CA LYS A 228 1.34 22.19 23.42
C LYS A 228 0.90 23.53 24.01
N MET A 229 -0.25 23.57 24.68
CA MET A 229 -0.72 24.78 25.36
C MET A 229 0.23 25.20 26.47
N LEU A 230 0.72 24.26 27.28
CA LEU A 230 1.70 24.54 28.33
C LEU A 230 2.99 25.13 27.74
N ALA A 231 3.51 24.57 26.64
CA ALA A 231 4.70 25.08 25.97
C ALA A 231 4.50 26.51 25.44
N GLU A 232 3.35 26.81 24.84
CA GLU A 232 3.03 28.16 24.36
C GLU A 232 2.83 29.16 25.51
N ILE A 233 2.21 28.75 26.62
CA ILE A 233 2.07 29.60 27.82
C ILE A 233 3.45 29.91 28.41
N ILE A 234 4.34 28.92 28.54
CA ILE A 234 5.71 29.13 29.04
C ILE A 234 6.50 30.07 28.11
N LYS A 235 6.35 29.91 26.79
CA LYS A 235 6.95 30.80 25.80
C LYS A 235 6.44 32.24 25.96
N GLU A 236 5.14 32.40 26.19
CA GLU A 236 4.55 33.72 26.42
C GLU A 236 5.03 34.35 27.73
N ILE A 237 5.11 33.58 28.82
CA ILE A 237 5.69 34.05 30.10
C ILE A 237 7.13 34.50 29.89
N SER A 238 7.91 33.76 29.08
CA SER A 238 9.30 34.13 28.77
C SER A 238 9.40 35.43 27.97
N GLY A 239 8.48 35.63 27.01
CA GLY A 239 8.36 36.88 26.25
C GLY A 239 7.98 38.07 27.14
N ALA A 240 6.96 37.88 27.99
CA ALA A 240 6.50 38.89 28.93
C ALA A 240 7.58 39.25 29.96
N TYR A 241 8.31 38.27 30.49
CA TYR A 241 9.45 38.49 31.38
C TYR A 241 10.53 39.34 30.72
N SER A 242 10.94 38.98 29.51
CA SER A 242 11.95 39.73 28.74
C SER A 242 11.50 41.16 28.47
N HIS A 243 10.22 41.36 28.15
CA HIS A 243 9.61 42.67 27.97
C HIS A 243 9.70 43.53 29.25
N TYR A 244 9.32 42.99 30.40
CA TYR A 244 9.40 43.71 31.67
C TYR A 244 10.83 44.01 32.12
N CYS A 245 11.78 43.09 31.88
CA CYS A 245 13.20 43.35 32.13
C CYS A 245 13.76 44.47 31.24
N ASN A 246 13.38 44.50 29.95
CA ASN A 246 13.83 45.53 29.01
C ASN A 246 13.17 46.89 29.27
N GLN A 247 11.90 46.92 29.70
CA GLN A 247 11.25 48.16 30.14
C GLN A 247 11.88 48.73 31.41
N ASN A 248 12.26 47.89 32.37
CA ASN A 248 12.96 48.37 33.58
C ASN A 248 14.37 48.91 33.28
N TYR A 249 14.96 48.60 32.12
CA TYR A 249 16.29 49.08 31.70
C TYR A 249 16.24 50.40 30.92
N ARG A 250 15.07 50.76 30.39
CA ARG A 250 14.84 52.00 29.65
C ARG A 250 13.89 52.85 30.48
N ASP A 251 14.44 53.85 31.15
CA ASP A 251 13.85 54.75 32.16
C ASP A 251 12.66 55.62 31.67
N ASN A 252 11.75 55.05 30.88
CA ASN A 252 10.55 55.70 30.36
C ASN A 252 9.34 55.11 31.10
N GLY A 253 8.83 55.86 32.09
CA GLY A 253 7.77 55.51 33.03
C GLY A 253 6.38 55.12 32.47
N SER A 254 6.27 54.72 31.20
CA SER A 254 5.09 54.01 30.70
C SER A 254 5.24 52.51 30.99
N GLN A 255 4.68 52.06 32.11
CA GLN A 255 4.53 50.63 32.42
C GLN A 255 3.46 50.00 31.52
N GLU A 256 3.72 49.91 30.21
CA GLU A 256 2.82 49.19 29.33
C GLU A 256 2.77 47.73 29.75
N LEU A 257 1.59 47.27 30.15
CA LEU A 257 1.35 45.88 30.50
C LEU A 257 1.51 45.03 29.24
N TYR A 258 2.24 43.93 29.39
CA TYR A 258 2.37 42.96 28.31
C TYR A 258 0.96 42.41 27.96
N PRO A 259 0.53 42.46 26.69
CA PRO A 259 -0.80 42.02 26.29
C PRO A 259 -1.08 40.58 26.73
N ARG A 260 -2.22 40.36 27.38
CA ARG A 260 -2.58 39.04 27.89
C ARG A 260 -2.97 38.11 26.74
N LEU A 261 -2.39 36.91 26.74
CA LEU A 261 -2.80 35.84 25.83
C LEU A 261 -4.26 35.46 26.09
N THR A 262 -5.06 35.42 25.03
CA THR A 262 -6.46 34.98 25.09
C THR A 262 -6.60 33.49 24.74
N PHE A 263 -7.72 32.86 25.11
CA PHE A 263 -8.01 31.48 24.70
C PHE A 263 -8.13 31.30 23.19
N GLU A 264 -8.53 32.35 22.48
CA GLU A 264 -8.61 32.36 21.01
C GLU A 264 -7.21 32.29 20.41
N GLN A 265 -6.31 33.19 20.83
CA GLN A 265 -4.91 33.20 20.40
C GLN A 265 -4.15 31.92 20.81
N LEU A 266 -4.41 31.40 22.01
CA LEU A 266 -3.82 30.13 22.45
C LEU A 266 -4.29 28.97 21.56
N GLY A 267 -5.57 28.95 21.21
CA GLY A 267 -6.14 27.96 20.30
C GLY A 267 -5.49 28.01 18.92
N GLU A 268 -5.41 29.20 18.32
CA GLU A 268 -4.76 29.42 17.02
C GLU A 268 -3.31 28.94 17.00
N ARG A 269 -2.52 29.30 18.02
CA ARG A 269 -1.09 28.91 18.12
C ARG A 269 -0.89 27.40 18.28
N VAL A 270 -1.84 26.70 18.91
CA VAL A 270 -1.79 25.25 19.12
C VAL A 270 -2.46 24.46 17.97
N GLY A 271 -3.27 25.13 17.15
CA GLY A 271 -4.05 24.54 16.06
C GLY A 271 -5.36 23.89 16.52
N ILE A 272 -5.99 24.41 17.58
CA ILE A 272 -7.26 23.92 18.14
C ILE A 272 -8.28 25.06 18.32
N SER A 273 -9.57 24.73 18.39
CA SER A 273 -10.62 25.75 18.57
C SER A 273 -10.63 26.34 19.98
N LYS A 274 -11.10 27.61 20.13
CA LYS A 274 -11.37 28.25 21.43
C LYS A 274 -12.27 27.39 22.34
N GLY A 275 -13.27 26.74 21.77
CA GLY A 275 -14.16 25.83 22.51
C GLY A 275 -13.41 24.62 23.09
N THR A 276 -12.42 24.10 22.37
CA THR A 276 -11.55 23.03 22.86
C THR A 276 -10.65 23.51 24.01
N VAL A 277 -10.08 24.71 23.91
CA VAL A 277 -9.27 25.34 24.98
C VAL A 277 -10.11 25.52 26.25
N SER A 278 -11.28 26.16 26.12
CA SER A 278 -12.19 26.38 27.27
C SER A 278 -12.59 25.06 27.93
N LYS A 279 -12.90 24.03 27.14
CA LYS A 279 -13.25 22.71 27.68
C LYS A 279 -12.09 22.06 28.43
N ILE A 280 -10.84 22.35 28.09
CA ILE A 280 -9.66 21.84 28.82
C ILE A 280 -9.48 22.55 30.16
N PHE A 281 -9.67 23.87 30.20
CA PHE A 281 -9.59 24.65 31.44
C PHE A 281 -10.79 24.46 32.39
N SER A 282 -11.90 23.92 31.92
CA SER A 282 -13.08 23.64 32.76
C SER A 282 -13.19 22.17 33.17
N GLU A 283 -12.15 21.36 32.93
CA GLU A 283 -12.16 19.94 33.31
C GLU A 283 -11.68 19.77 34.74
N GLU A 284 -12.45 19.02 35.53
CA GLU A 284 -12.18 18.72 36.93
C GLU A 284 -11.85 17.22 37.09
N ASP A 285 -11.04 16.89 38.09
CA ASP A 285 -10.73 15.52 38.50
C ASP A 285 -11.81 14.95 39.44
N GLU A 286 -11.61 13.71 39.91
CA GLU A 286 -12.55 13.00 40.79
C GLU A 286 -12.81 13.73 42.14
N ASN A 287 -11.96 14.70 42.49
CA ASN A 287 -12.06 15.50 43.72
C ASN A 287 -12.59 16.93 43.47
N GLY A 288 -12.96 17.27 42.22
CA GLY A 288 -13.39 18.61 41.86
C GLY A 288 -12.25 19.62 41.67
N ASP A 289 -10.98 19.17 41.69
CA ASP A 289 -9.84 20.03 41.37
C ASP A 289 -9.62 20.12 39.86
N PRO A 290 -8.97 21.18 39.32
CA PRO A 290 -8.63 21.22 37.91
C PRO A 290 -7.81 20.01 37.46
N ALA A 291 -8.29 19.31 36.43
CA ALA A 291 -7.67 18.08 35.92
C ALA A 291 -6.23 18.29 35.42
N TYR A 292 -5.90 19.52 34.98
CA TYR A 292 -4.57 19.90 34.50
C TYR A 292 -3.96 21.00 35.37
N LYS A 293 -3.66 20.68 36.63
CA LYS A 293 -3.14 21.62 37.66
C LYS A 293 -1.99 22.51 37.16
N GLU A 294 -1.00 21.93 36.49
CA GLU A 294 0.16 22.69 35.97
C GLU A 294 -0.24 23.73 34.91
N LEU A 295 -1.18 23.38 34.02
CA LEU A 295 -1.68 24.29 32.99
C LEU A 295 -2.39 25.49 33.62
N HIS A 296 -3.20 25.26 34.65
CA HIS A 296 -3.88 26.31 35.41
C HIS A 296 -2.90 27.23 36.13
N ILE A 297 -1.92 26.65 36.84
CA ILE A 297 -0.87 27.41 37.53
C ILE A 297 -0.13 28.32 36.54
N MET A 298 0.31 27.80 35.39
CA MET A 298 1.02 28.62 34.41
C MET A 298 0.12 29.70 33.78
N TRP A 299 -1.16 29.41 33.59
CA TRP A 299 -2.13 30.40 33.09
C TRP A 299 -2.39 31.53 34.10
N GLU A 300 -2.44 31.21 35.39
CA GLU A 300 -2.53 32.20 36.48
C GLU A 300 -1.27 33.08 36.54
N ILE A 301 -0.09 32.46 36.44
CA ILE A 301 1.19 33.18 36.38
C ILE A 301 1.16 34.20 35.25
N LEU A 302 0.75 33.81 34.05
CA LEU A 302 0.64 34.71 32.90
C LEU A 302 -0.35 35.88 33.13
N GLY A 303 -1.29 35.74 34.07
CA GLY A 303 -2.25 36.78 34.44
C GLY A 303 -1.69 37.86 35.37
N SER A 304 -0.48 37.71 35.93
CA SER A 304 0.07 38.62 36.94
C SER A 304 1.52 39.01 36.68
N LYS A 305 1.77 40.31 36.51
CA LYS A 305 3.14 40.87 36.36
C LYS A 305 4.08 40.41 37.49
N ALA A 306 3.60 40.43 38.73
CA ALA A 306 4.40 40.01 39.89
C ALA A 306 4.77 38.52 39.82
N GLN A 307 3.83 37.67 39.39
CA GLN A 307 4.08 36.23 39.24
C GLN A 307 4.99 35.91 38.05
N ILE A 308 4.86 36.63 36.92
CA ILE A 308 5.78 36.52 35.78
C ILE A 308 7.22 36.86 36.19
N LEU A 309 7.41 37.97 36.92
CA LEU A 309 8.74 38.37 37.40
C LEU A 309 9.33 37.34 38.37
N LYS A 310 8.52 36.85 39.32
CA LYS A 310 8.92 35.80 40.27
C LYS A 310 9.32 34.52 39.54
N TYR A 311 8.49 34.04 38.62
CA TYR A 311 8.77 32.84 37.82
C TYR A 311 10.04 33.00 36.97
N GLY A 312 10.20 34.14 36.29
CA GLY A 312 11.37 34.40 35.46
C GLY A 312 12.68 34.50 36.24
N MET A 313 12.66 35.12 37.43
CA MET A 313 13.82 35.14 38.33
C MET A 313 14.21 33.74 38.80
N THR A 314 13.24 32.89 39.15
CA THR A 314 13.51 31.55 39.67
C THR A 314 13.91 30.54 38.59
N HIS A 315 13.31 30.61 37.39
CA HIS A 315 13.42 29.55 36.38
C HIS A 315 14.08 29.97 35.06
N LEU A 316 14.15 31.28 34.74
CA LEU A 316 14.64 31.76 33.44
C LEU A 316 16.00 32.47 33.53
N GLN A 317 16.37 33.09 34.66
CA GLN A 317 17.66 33.79 34.84
C GLN A 317 18.91 32.89 34.69
N ASN A 318 18.81 31.60 34.98
CA ASN A 318 19.96 30.67 34.86
C ASN A 318 20.24 30.23 33.41
N LYS A 319 19.34 30.46 32.46
CA LYS A 319 19.57 30.12 31.03
C LYS A 319 20.31 31.19 30.24
N GLN A 320 20.41 32.42 30.76
CA GLN A 320 21.08 33.53 30.07
C GLN A 320 22.57 33.72 30.42
N LYS A 321 23.11 33.03 31.43
CA LYS A 321 24.54 33.06 31.78
C LYS A 321 25.42 32.08 30.99
N GLY A 322 24.84 31.34 30.03
CA GLY A 322 25.53 30.30 29.24
C GLY A 322 25.64 30.62 27.75
N ARG A 323 25.64 31.90 27.35
CA ARG A 323 25.97 32.34 26.00
C ARG A 323 27.14 33.30 26.02
#